data_AF-A0A1G6LY81-F1
#
_entry.id   AF-A0A1G6LY81-F1
#
_cell.length_a   1.000
_cell.length_b   1.000
_cell.length_c   1.000
_cell.angle_alpha   90.00
_cell.angle_beta   90.00
_cell.angle_gamma   90.00
#
_symmetry.space_group_name_H-M   'P 1'
#
loop_
_entity.id
_entity.type
_entity.pdbx_description
1 polymer ?
#
loop_
_entity_poly.entity_id
_entity_poly.type
_entity_poly.pdbx_seq_one_letter_code
_entity_poly.pdbx_strand_id
1 'polypeptide(L)'
;MHSVTESATSRQVKRLRTERRISRCAQQLTQERGLDGFTMDELAERAEVSRRTLFNYFPSKNDAVLGPVPPLSEEACGVFVAGGPTGHLIDDLSALADEILDAHDVDREDVELAKRVIIGEPRLLPIAHERFETVLGQLTDLILEREGDRITPTEARLLIRLLVTIFECAMTQFVAGDDRPVDELFDENLRTARTLLA
;
A
#
# COMPACT_ATOMS: atom_id res chain seq x y z
N MET A 1 28.29 3.55 -12.82
CA MET A 1 27.14 3.63 -11.90
C MET A 1 25.83 3.09 -12.49
N HIS A 2 25.58 3.12 -13.82
CA HIS A 2 24.33 2.60 -14.43
C HIS A 2 24.03 1.10 -14.25
N SER A 3 25.02 0.20 -14.21
CA SER A 3 24.78 -1.25 -14.16
C SER A 3 24.30 -1.78 -12.79
N VAL A 4 24.53 -1.03 -11.71
CA VAL A 4 24.14 -1.44 -10.34
C VAL A 4 22.68 -1.07 -10.07
N THR A 5 22.23 0.10 -10.53
CA THR A 5 20.84 0.57 -10.40
C THR A 5 19.89 -0.32 -11.19
N GLU A 6 20.23 -0.66 -12.44
CA GLU A 6 19.40 -1.52 -13.29
C GLU A 6 19.21 -2.95 -12.72
N SER A 7 20.24 -3.50 -12.07
CA SER A 7 20.14 -4.79 -11.38
C SER A 7 19.36 -4.74 -10.07
N ALA A 8 19.35 -3.60 -9.36
CA ALA A 8 18.58 -3.41 -8.14
C ALA A 8 17.08 -3.26 -8.44
N THR A 9 16.75 -2.44 -9.43
CA THR A 9 15.37 -2.26 -9.93
C THR A 9 14.80 -3.58 -10.44
N SER A 10 15.56 -4.36 -11.20
CA SER A 10 15.10 -5.70 -11.67
C SER A 10 14.82 -6.67 -10.51
N ARG A 11 15.58 -6.60 -9.42
CA ARG A 11 15.36 -7.45 -8.23
C ARG A 11 14.13 -7.03 -7.44
N GLN A 12 13.94 -5.72 -7.23
CA GLN A 12 12.75 -5.18 -6.55
C GLN A 12 11.47 -5.50 -7.33
N VAL A 13 11.47 -5.31 -8.65
CA VAL A 13 10.33 -5.67 -9.51
C VAL A 13 10.02 -7.17 -9.44
N LYS A 14 11.04 -8.04 -9.49
CA LYS A 14 10.84 -9.50 -9.35
C LYS A 14 10.30 -9.88 -7.96
N ARG A 15 10.76 -9.18 -6.92
CA ARG A 15 10.30 -9.36 -5.54
C ARG A 15 8.81 -9.03 -5.43
N LEU A 16 8.40 -7.83 -5.87
CA LEU A 16 7.00 -7.38 -5.84
C LEU A 16 6.07 -8.30 -6.63
N ARG A 17 6.47 -8.73 -7.83
CA ARG A 17 5.70 -9.69 -8.62
C ARG A 17 5.50 -11.02 -7.89
N THR A 18 6.51 -11.49 -7.18
CA THR A 18 6.42 -12.74 -6.40
C THR A 18 5.49 -12.55 -5.20
N GLU A 19 5.62 -11.44 -4.47
CA GLU A 19 4.74 -11.09 -3.34
C GLU A 19 3.27 -11.02 -3.75
N ARG A 20 2.97 -10.34 -4.89
CA ARG A 20 1.61 -10.28 -5.44
C ARG A 20 1.06 -11.64 -5.82
N ARG A 21 1.85 -12.45 -6.53
CA ARG A 21 1.42 -13.81 -6.93
C ARG A 21 1.07 -14.65 -5.71
N ILE A 22 1.92 -14.65 -4.69
CA ILE A 22 1.65 -15.37 -3.44
C ILE A 22 0.39 -14.83 -2.77
N SER A 23 0.25 -13.52 -2.65
CA SER A 23 -0.91 -12.91 -1.98
C SER A 23 -2.22 -13.20 -2.71
N ARG A 24 -2.25 -13.08 -4.03
CA ARG A 24 -3.41 -13.43 -4.86
C ARG A 24 -3.79 -14.91 -4.68
N CYS A 25 -2.81 -15.82 -4.65
CA CYS A 25 -3.08 -17.23 -4.36
C CYS A 25 -3.66 -17.44 -2.94
N ALA A 26 -3.14 -16.74 -1.93
CA ALA A 26 -3.63 -16.83 -0.55
C ALA A 26 -5.07 -16.30 -0.44
N GLN A 27 -5.38 -15.18 -1.09
CA GLN A 27 -6.71 -14.60 -1.14
C GLN A 27 -7.70 -15.51 -1.88
N GLN A 28 -7.31 -16.10 -3.01
CA GLN A 28 -8.12 -17.10 -3.72
C GLN A 28 -8.43 -18.32 -2.85
N LEU A 29 -7.42 -18.91 -2.20
CA LEU A 29 -7.61 -20.03 -1.29
C LEU A 29 -8.53 -19.66 -0.10
N THR A 30 -8.38 -18.45 0.42
CA THR A 30 -9.25 -17.94 1.49
C THR A 30 -10.68 -17.76 1.01
N GLN A 31 -10.90 -17.24 -0.20
CA GLN A 31 -12.24 -17.14 -0.78
C GLN A 31 -12.86 -18.52 -1.05
N GLU A 32 -12.06 -19.50 -1.50
CA GLU A 32 -12.52 -20.85 -1.84
C GLU A 32 -12.82 -21.71 -0.61
N ARG A 33 -12.01 -21.60 0.46
CA ARG A 33 -11.98 -22.57 1.57
C ARG A 33 -12.04 -21.94 2.97
N GLY A 34 -12.07 -20.61 3.05
CA GLY A 34 -11.88 -19.86 4.30
C GLY A 34 -10.42 -19.84 4.75
N LEU A 35 -10.10 -18.94 5.68
CA LEU A 35 -8.73 -18.73 6.17
C LEU A 35 -8.12 -19.99 6.82
N ASP A 36 -8.94 -20.81 7.46
CA ASP A 36 -8.50 -22.06 8.11
C ASP A 36 -8.47 -23.27 7.16
N GLY A 37 -9.02 -23.15 5.95
CA GLY A 37 -9.23 -24.26 5.01
C GLY A 37 -8.04 -24.62 4.11
N PHE A 38 -6.88 -24.00 4.31
CA PHE A 38 -5.64 -24.32 3.60
C PHE A 38 -4.41 -24.17 4.49
N THR A 39 -3.31 -24.77 4.08
CA THR A 39 -2.01 -24.72 4.77
C THR A 39 -1.01 -23.85 4.02
N MET A 40 0.04 -23.40 4.71
CA MET A 40 1.14 -22.68 4.05
C MET A 40 1.86 -23.55 3.00
N ASP A 41 1.83 -24.88 3.12
CA ASP A 41 2.39 -25.80 2.13
C ASP A 41 1.56 -25.81 0.84
N GLU A 42 0.23 -25.91 0.96
CA GLU A 42 -0.68 -25.81 -0.20
C GLU A 42 -0.59 -24.43 -0.87
N LEU A 43 -0.41 -23.36 -0.09
CA LEU A 43 -0.16 -22.03 -0.64
C LEU A 43 1.18 -21.98 -1.40
N ALA A 44 2.25 -22.56 -0.86
CA ALA A 44 3.55 -22.60 -1.53
C ALA A 44 3.46 -23.35 -2.87
N GLU A 45 2.76 -24.49 -2.89
CA GLU A 45 2.50 -25.26 -4.09
C GLU A 45 1.69 -24.44 -5.11
N ARG A 46 0.57 -23.83 -4.68
CA ARG A 46 -0.30 -23.05 -5.56
C ARG A 46 0.37 -21.79 -6.12
N ALA A 47 1.24 -21.15 -5.34
CA ALA A 47 2.01 -19.99 -5.76
C ALA A 47 3.31 -20.38 -6.50
N GLU A 48 3.57 -21.67 -6.72
CA GLU A 48 4.76 -22.20 -7.39
C GLU A 48 6.07 -21.66 -6.78
N VAL A 49 6.19 -21.75 -5.45
CA VAL A 49 7.38 -21.36 -4.70
C VAL A 49 7.75 -22.44 -3.68
N SER A 50 9.01 -22.49 -3.27
CA SER A 50 9.39 -23.36 -2.15
C SER A 50 8.79 -22.84 -0.84
N ARG A 51 8.56 -23.73 0.14
CA ARG A 51 8.15 -23.34 1.50
C ARG A 51 9.08 -22.29 2.11
N ARG A 52 10.40 -22.48 1.97
CA ARG A 52 11.41 -21.50 2.42
C ARG A 52 11.20 -20.14 1.75
N THR A 53 10.95 -20.13 0.44
CA THR A 53 10.69 -18.91 -0.33
C THR A 53 9.43 -18.22 0.20
N LEU A 54 8.34 -18.95 0.39
CA LEU A 54 7.10 -18.41 0.94
C LEU A 54 7.31 -17.71 2.29
N PHE A 55 7.97 -18.38 3.24
CA PHE A 55 8.24 -17.80 4.57
C PHE A 55 9.22 -16.62 4.56
N ASN A 56 10.06 -16.49 3.53
CA ASN A 56 10.89 -15.30 3.35
C ASN A 56 10.07 -14.06 2.92
N TYR A 57 8.88 -14.27 2.35
CA TYR A 57 7.97 -13.23 1.93
C TYR A 57 6.91 -12.93 2.99
N PHE A 58 6.29 -13.97 3.54
CA PHE A 58 5.19 -13.84 4.49
C PHE A 58 5.42 -14.73 5.71
N PRO A 59 5.57 -14.15 6.91
CA PRO A 59 5.83 -14.92 8.12
C PRO A 59 4.59 -15.70 8.59
N SER A 60 3.38 -15.25 8.24
CA SER A 60 2.14 -15.93 8.56
C SER A 60 1.15 -16.01 7.40
N LYS A 61 0.12 -16.85 7.57
CA LYS A 61 -0.99 -16.96 6.63
C LYS A 61 -1.77 -15.64 6.53
N ASN A 62 -1.97 -14.95 7.66
CA ASN A 62 -2.68 -13.68 7.70
C ASN A 62 -1.93 -12.62 6.89
N ASP A 63 -0.60 -12.59 6.97
CA ASP A 63 0.23 -11.67 6.20
C ASP A 63 0.14 -11.95 4.70
N ALA A 64 0.15 -13.22 4.30
CA ALA A 64 0.00 -13.60 2.89
C ALA A 64 -1.37 -13.15 2.33
N VAL A 65 -2.45 -13.34 3.10
CA VAL A 65 -3.80 -12.95 2.68
C VAL A 65 -3.98 -11.44 2.61
N LEU A 66 -3.49 -10.72 3.62
CA LEU A 66 -3.51 -9.25 3.65
C LEU A 66 -2.57 -8.63 2.60
N GLY A 67 -1.64 -9.40 2.05
CA GLY A 67 -0.71 -8.97 1.01
C GLY A 67 0.44 -8.13 1.53
N PRO A 68 1.35 -7.68 0.65
CA PRO A 68 2.46 -6.83 1.04
C PRO A 68 1.98 -5.44 1.47
N VAL A 69 2.68 -4.82 2.42
CA VAL A 69 2.63 -3.36 2.58
C VAL A 69 3.72 -2.80 1.68
N PRO A 70 3.40 -1.97 0.68
CA PRO A 70 4.39 -1.23 -0.08
C PRO A 70 5.37 -0.54 0.88
N PRO A 71 6.67 -0.87 0.86
CA PRO A 71 7.63 -0.03 1.57
C PRO A 71 7.76 1.29 0.80
N LEU A 72 7.76 2.41 1.52
CA LEU A 72 8.24 3.67 0.96
C LEU A 72 9.73 3.49 0.64
N SER A 73 10.18 3.96 -0.52
CA SER A 73 11.60 3.89 -0.84
C SER A 73 12.40 4.82 0.06
N GLU A 74 13.56 4.38 0.53
CA GLU A 74 14.46 5.22 1.35
C GLU A 74 14.85 6.50 0.61
N GLU A 75 14.97 6.42 -0.73
CA GLU A 75 15.26 7.56 -1.60
C GLU A 75 14.11 8.57 -1.58
N ALA A 76 12.86 8.12 -1.78
CA ALA A 76 11.69 8.98 -1.77
C ALA A 76 11.42 9.61 -0.41
N CYS A 77 11.58 8.84 0.67
CA CYS A 77 11.54 9.37 2.04
C CYS A 77 12.60 10.47 2.23
N GLY A 78 13.83 10.23 1.74
CA GLY A 78 14.91 11.22 1.82
C GLY A 78 14.61 12.51 1.05
N VAL A 79 14.06 12.41 -0.17
CA VAL A 79 13.61 13.56 -0.97
C VAL A 79 12.51 14.33 -0.25
N PHE A 80 11.52 13.62 0.30
CA PHE A 80 10.40 14.21 1.00
C PHE A 80 10.86 14.97 2.26
N VAL A 81 11.69 14.35 3.10
CA VAL A 81 12.23 14.95 4.33
C VAL A 81 13.08 16.18 4.01
N ALA A 82 13.82 16.16 2.89
CA ALA A 82 14.58 17.32 2.41
C ALA A 82 13.71 18.47 1.88
N GLY A 83 12.37 18.31 1.87
CA GLY A 83 11.42 19.32 1.42
C GLY A 83 11.15 19.31 -0.09
N GLY A 84 11.43 18.21 -0.79
CA GLY A 84 11.10 18.04 -2.21
C GLY A 84 9.92 17.08 -2.45
N PRO A 85 9.55 16.84 -3.72
CA PRO A 85 10.15 17.44 -4.93
C PRO A 85 9.73 18.87 -5.25
N THR A 86 8.58 19.34 -4.77
CA THR A 86 8.00 20.66 -5.12
C THR A 86 8.26 21.75 -4.08
N GLY A 87 8.54 21.39 -2.82
CA GLY A 87 8.58 22.34 -1.71
C GLY A 87 7.27 22.45 -0.95
N HIS A 88 6.17 21.97 -1.54
CA HIS A 88 4.83 22.05 -0.95
C HIS A 88 4.47 20.72 -0.29
N LEU A 89 4.24 20.75 1.03
CA LEU A 89 4.01 19.55 1.84
C LEU A 89 2.95 18.61 1.27
N ILE A 90 1.80 19.15 0.85
CA ILE A 90 0.69 18.32 0.36
C ILE A 90 1.01 17.71 -1.00
N ASP A 91 1.59 18.50 -1.91
CA ASP A 91 1.90 18.02 -3.26
C ASP A 91 3.05 16.99 -3.21
N ASP A 92 3.98 17.14 -2.27
CA ASP A 92 5.06 16.18 -2.04
C ASP A 92 4.57 14.90 -1.33
N LEU A 93 3.52 14.99 -0.49
CA LEU A 93 2.83 13.82 0.04
C LEU A 93 2.05 13.08 -1.06
N SER A 94 1.45 13.80 -2.01
CA SER A 94 0.84 13.18 -3.21
C SER A 94 1.89 12.44 -4.02
N ALA A 95 3.06 13.04 -4.27
CA ALA A 95 4.14 12.38 -5.00
C ALA A 95 4.63 11.08 -4.30
N LEU A 96 4.67 11.05 -2.97
CA LEU A 96 4.95 9.82 -2.21
C LEU A 96 3.85 8.76 -2.39
N ALA A 97 2.58 9.17 -2.42
CA ALA A 97 1.46 8.26 -2.65
C ALA A 97 1.49 7.69 -4.08
N ASP A 98 1.84 8.51 -5.07
CA ASP A 98 1.96 8.09 -6.47
C ASP A 98 3.03 7.01 -6.65
N GLU A 99 4.19 7.14 -6.00
CA GLU A 99 5.23 6.11 -6.04
C GLU A 99 4.75 4.76 -5.47
N ILE A 100 3.90 4.80 -4.44
CA ILE A 100 3.26 3.59 -3.91
C ILE A 100 2.32 2.99 -4.95
N LEU A 101 1.53 3.80 -5.65
CA LEU A 101 0.53 3.35 -6.60
C LEU A 101 1.15 2.81 -7.89
N ASP A 102 2.13 3.52 -8.45
CA ASP A 102 2.88 3.12 -9.64
C ASP A 102 3.63 1.81 -9.42
N ALA A 103 4.21 1.64 -8.23
CA ALA A 103 4.85 0.39 -7.89
C ALA A 103 3.85 -0.78 -7.94
N HIS A 104 2.54 -0.54 -7.74
CA HIS A 104 1.52 -1.56 -7.47
C HIS A 104 0.76 -2.13 -8.65
N ASP A 105 0.84 -1.56 -9.86
CA ASP A 105 0.09 -2.01 -11.05
C ASP A 105 -1.32 -2.49 -10.66
N VAL A 106 -2.10 -1.56 -10.12
CA VAL A 106 -3.31 -1.85 -9.34
C VAL A 106 -4.39 -2.44 -10.26
N ASP A 107 -4.57 -3.76 -10.20
CA ASP A 107 -5.64 -4.47 -10.89
C ASP A 107 -6.96 -4.39 -10.07
N ARG A 108 -8.03 -3.94 -10.71
CA ARG A 108 -9.37 -3.83 -10.10
C ARG A 108 -9.84 -5.17 -9.52
N GLU A 109 -9.61 -6.28 -10.22
CA GLU A 109 -10.00 -7.61 -9.75
C GLU A 109 -9.26 -8.01 -8.47
N ASP A 110 -7.98 -7.66 -8.37
CA ASP A 110 -7.15 -7.96 -7.19
C ASP A 110 -7.59 -7.14 -5.98
N VAL A 111 -7.94 -5.86 -6.18
CA VAL A 111 -8.50 -5.00 -5.13
C VAL A 111 -9.86 -5.54 -4.64
N GLU A 112 -10.74 -5.93 -5.56
CA GLU A 112 -12.04 -6.50 -5.24
C GLU A 112 -11.94 -7.83 -4.49
N LEU A 113 -11.01 -8.68 -4.91
CA LEU A 113 -10.70 -9.95 -4.23
C LEU A 113 -10.21 -9.69 -2.81
N ALA A 114 -9.23 -8.81 -2.63
CA ALA A 114 -8.69 -8.46 -1.32
C ALA A 114 -9.78 -7.91 -0.38
N LYS A 115 -10.61 -6.99 -0.88
CA LYS A 115 -11.74 -6.41 -0.12
C LYS A 115 -12.75 -7.48 0.30
N ARG A 116 -13.15 -8.37 -0.61
CA ARG A 116 -14.08 -9.47 -0.31
C ARG A 116 -13.53 -10.41 0.76
N VAL A 117 -12.24 -10.76 0.68
CA VAL A 117 -11.60 -11.66 1.65
C VAL A 117 -11.50 -11.01 3.03
N ILE A 118 -11.07 -9.74 3.11
CA ILE A 118 -10.93 -9.03 4.39
C ILE A 118 -12.29 -8.85 5.08
N ILE A 119 -13.33 -8.49 4.32
CA ILE A 119 -14.70 -8.35 4.86
C ILE A 119 -15.28 -9.72 5.24
N GLY A 120 -15.01 -10.75 4.43
CA GLY A 120 -15.49 -12.11 4.66
C GLY A 120 -14.82 -12.83 5.84
N GLU A 121 -13.63 -12.40 6.24
CA GLU A 121 -12.86 -12.96 7.36
C GLU A 121 -12.63 -11.91 8.47
N PRO A 122 -13.60 -11.70 9.39
CA PRO A 122 -13.54 -10.62 10.38
C PRO A 122 -12.28 -10.61 11.28
N ARG A 123 -11.64 -11.77 11.45
CA ARG A 123 -10.39 -11.91 12.22
C ARG A 123 -9.21 -11.18 11.57
N LEU A 124 -9.27 -10.88 10.27
CA LEU A 124 -8.26 -10.12 9.57
C LEU A 124 -8.37 -8.62 9.81
N LEU A 125 -9.55 -8.10 10.18
CA LEU A 125 -9.78 -6.66 10.40
C LEU A 125 -8.84 -6.03 11.44
N PRO A 126 -8.66 -6.57 12.66
CA PRO A 126 -7.74 -5.97 13.63
C PRO A 126 -6.28 -5.99 13.15
N ILE A 127 -5.88 -7.03 12.42
CA ILE A 127 -4.51 -7.17 11.88
C ILE A 127 -4.29 -6.17 10.75
N ALA A 128 -5.26 -6.02 9.85
CA ALA A 128 -5.24 -5.02 8.79
C ALA A 128 -5.16 -3.60 9.39
N HIS A 129 -5.96 -3.32 10.43
CA HIS A 129 -5.94 -2.05 11.14
C HIS A 129 -4.58 -1.78 11.78
N GLU A 130 -3.99 -2.73 12.50
CA GLU A 130 -2.66 -2.57 13.12
C GLU A 130 -1.57 -2.29 12.07
N ARG A 131 -1.58 -3.02 10.94
CA ARG A 131 -0.66 -2.78 9.83
C ARG A 131 -0.84 -1.38 9.24
N PHE A 132 -2.08 -0.94 9.08
CA PHE A 132 -2.39 0.38 8.58
C PHE A 132 -1.91 1.49 9.53
N GLU A 133 -2.20 1.35 10.83
CA GLU A 133 -1.73 2.29 11.86
C GLU A 133 -0.20 2.40 11.90
N THR A 134 0.50 1.29 11.66
CA THR A 134 1.97 1.29 11.55
C THR A 134 2.45 2.17 10.39
N VAL A 135 1.84 2.06 9.22
CA VAL A 135 2.17 2.87 8.03
C VAL A 135 1.83 4.35 8.26
N LEU A 136 0.66 4.64 8.85
CA LEU A 136 0.27 6.01 9.17
C LEU A 136 1.21 6.66 10.19
N GLY A 137 1.70 5.89 11.16
CA GLY A 137 2.72 6.34 12.11
C GLY A 137 4.01 6.75 11.39
N GLN A 138 4.52 5.90 10.49
CA GLN A 138 5.72 6.18 9.70
C GLN A 138 5.57 7.46 8.86
N LEU A 139 4.44 7.62 8.17
CA LEU A 139 4.17 8.83 7.38
C LEU A 139 4.04 10.09 8.26
N THR A 140 3.45 9.94 9.45
CA THR A 140 3.39 11.04 10.44
C THR A 140 4.79 11.45 10.87
N ASP A 141 5.67 10.49 11.16
CA ASP A 141 7.04 10.75 11.57
C ASP A 141 7.84 11.46 10.47
N LEU A 142 7.66 11.07 9.20
CA LEU A 142 8.26 11.75 8.05
C LEU A 142 7.80 13.21 7.92
N ILE A 143 6.51 13.49 8.13
CA ILE A 143 5.97 14.86 8.12
C ILE A 143 6.62 15.69 9.23
N LEU A 144 6.73 15.13 10.44
CA LEU A 144 7.34 15.82 11.59
C LEU A 144 8.83 16.06 11.38
N GLU A 145 9.56 15.11 10.79
CA GLU A 145 10.97 15.27 10.47
C GLU A 145 11.19 16.39 9.45
N ARG A 146 10.34 16.45 8.42
CA ARG A 146 10.37 17.49 7.38
C ARG A 146 10.02 18.89 7.90
N GLU A 147 8.94 18.98 8.66
CA GLU A 147 8.33 20.27 9.02
C GLU A 147 8.88 20.84 10.34
N GLY A 148 9.37 19.98 11.24
CA GLY A 148 9.85 20.37 12.56
C GLY A 148 8.78 21.12 13.35
N ASP A 149 9.16 22.21 14.01
CA ASP A 149 8.27 23.02 14.85
C ASP A 149 7.18 23.78 14.06
N ARG A 150 7.16 23.70 12.72
CA ARG A 150 6.13 24.34 11.88
C ARG A 150 4.77 23.64 11.98
N ILE A 151 4.73 22.39 12.43
CA ILE A 151 3.52 21.60 12.55
C ILE A 151 3.54 20.79 13.86
N THR A 152 2.39 20.67 14.52
CA THR A 152 2.25 19.83 15.71
C THR A 152 2.05 18.35 15.33
N PRO A 153 2.35 17.39 16.23
CA PRO A 153 2.05 15.98 16.01
C PRO A 153 0.57 15.68 15.72
N THR A 154 -0.35 16.49 16.26
CA THR A 154 -1.78 16.33 16.01
C THR A 154 -2.16 16.81 14.60
N GLU A 155 -1.59 17.92 14.14
CA GLU A 155 -1.80 18.41 12.77
C GLU A 155 -1.22 17.46 11.73
N ALA A 156 -0.01 16.92 11.96
CA ALA A 156 0.58 15.90 11.08
C ALA A 156 -0.31 14.64 10.98
N ARG A 157 -0.81 14.15 12.11
CA ARG A 157 -1.77 13.03 12.14
C ARG A 157 -3.08 13.34 11.42
N LEU A 158 -3.64 14.53 11.60
CA LEU A 158 -4.87 14.93 10.93
C LEU A 158 -4.65 15.02 9.41
N LEU A 159 -3.55 15.62 8.97
CA LEU A 159 -3.20 15.74 7.57
C LEU A 159 -3.12 14.36 6.91
N ILE A 160 -2.37 13.42 7.49
CA ILE A 160 -2.23 12.09 6.89
C ILE A 160 -3.54 11.32 6.87
N ARG A 161 -4.38 11.45 7.91
CA ARG A 161 -5.71 10.82 7.95
C ARG A 161 -6.61 11.33 6.83
N LEU A 162 -6.61 12.65 6.60
CA LEU A 162 -7.40 13.25 5.52
C LEU A 162 -6.94 12.76 4.15
N LEU A 163 -5.63 12.75 3.89
CA LEU A 163 -5.09 12.25 2.61
C LEU A 163 -5.45 10.79 2.38
N VAL A 164 -5.36 9.97 3.42
CA VAL A 164 -5.68 8.55 3.35
C VAL A 164 -7.17 8.32 3.10
N THR A 165 -8.06 9.12 3.68
CA THR A 165 -9.49 9.09 3.35
C THR A 165 -9.75 9.50 1.91
N ILE A 166 -9.08 10.54 1.41
CA ILE A 166 -9.17 10.98 0.00
C ILE A 166 -8.74 9.83 -0.94
N PHE A 167 -7.66 9.12 -0.57
CA PHE A 167 -7.20 7.93 -1.27
C PHE A 167 -8.21 6.78 -1.22
N GLU A 168 -8.80 6.49 -0.06
CA GLU A 168 -9.84 5.47 0.09
C GLU A 168 -11.06 5.77 -0.78
N CYS A 169 -11.45 7.05 -0.91
CA CYS A 169 -12.51 7.48 -1.82
C CYS A 169 -12.13 7.20 -3.29
N ALA A 170 -10.89 7.50 -3.70
CA ALA A 170 -10.39 7.22 -5.04
C ALA A 170 -10.43 5.72 -5.37
N MET A 171 -9.92 4.88 -4.45
CA MET A 171 -9.99 3.42 -4.56
C MET A 171 -11.44 2.91 -4.65
N THR A 172 -12.35 3.52 -3.89
CA THR A 172 -13.78 3.14 -3.93
C THR A 172 -14.42 3.48 -5.26
N GLN A 173 -14.11 4.64 -5.84
CA GLN A 173 -14.57 5.05 -7.18
C GLN A 173 -14.02 4.11 -8.27
N PHE A 174 -12.72 3.82 -8.22
CA PHE A 174 -12.06 2.90 -9.14
C PHE A 174 -12.72 1.52 -9.15
N VAL A 175 -12.96 0.95 -7.96
CA VAL A 175 -13.67 -0.34 -7.81
C VAL A 175 -15.13 -0.27 -8.24
N ALA A 176 -15.79 0.88 -8.08
CA ALA A 176 -17.18 1.07 -8.48
C ALA A 176 -17.38 1.18 -10.01
N GLY A 177 -16.30 1.11 -10.80
CA GLY A 177 -16.36 1.10 -12.27
C GLY A 177 -15.85 2.38 -12.94
N ASP A 178 -15.19 3.27 -12.21
CA ASP A 178 -14.46 4.38 -12.84
C ASP A 178 -13.18 3.86 -13.51
N ASP A 179 -13.05 4.07 -14.81
CA ASP A 179 -11.94 3.55 -15.62
C ASP A 179 -10.69 4.44 -15.59
N ARG A 180 -10.75 5.57 -14.88
CA ARG A 180 -9.58 6.42 -14.65
C ARG A 180 -8.59 5.75 -13.68
N PRO A 181 -7.29 5.98 -13.86
CA PRO A 181 -6.27 5.59 -12.90
C PRO A 181 -6.54 6.14 -11.48
N VAL A 182 -6.08 5.42 -10.45
CA VAL A 182 -6.33 5.74 -9.03
C VAL A 182 -5.69 7.07 -8.62
N ASP A 183 -4.50 7.37 -9.14
CA ASP A 183 -3.79 8.64 -8.99
C ASP A 183 -4.61 9.82 -9.54
N GLU A 184 -5.21 9.68 -10.73
CA GLU A 184 -6.08 10.72 -11.30
C GLU A 184 -7.32 10.98 -10.41
N LEU A 185 -7.93 9.91 -9.91
CA LEU A 185 -9.07 9.98 -8.99
C LEU A 185 -8.67 10.60 -7.63
N PHE A 186 -7.49 10.27 -7.13
CA PHE A 186 -6.94 10.84 -5.91
C PHE A 186 -6.72 12.34 -6.06
N ASP A 187 -6.10 12.78 -7.14
CA ASP A 187 -5.88 14.20 -7.45
C ASP A 187 -7.18 14.99 -7.60
N GLU A 188 -8.20 14.40 -8.25
CA GLU A 188 -9.53 14.99 -8.32
C GLU A 188 -10.17 15.14 -6.94
N ASN A 189 -10.13 14.09 -6.13
CA ASN A 189 -10.70 14.11 -4.78
C ASN A 189 -9.94 15.09 -3.88
N LEU A 190 -8.63 15.22 -4.01
CA LEU A 190 -7.81 16.18 -3.29
C LEU A 190 -8.17 17.63 -3.66
N ARG A 191 -8.31 17.93 -4.96
CA ARG A 191 -8.79 19.25 -5.43
C ARG A 191 -10.20 19.56 -4.91
N THR A 192 -11.08 18.56 -4.88
CA THR A 192 -12.44 18.69 -4.36
C THR A 192 -12.41 18.98 -2.86
N ALA A 193 -11.63 18.24 -2.08
CA ALA A 193 -11.47 18.46 -0.64
C ALA A 193 -10.94 19.86 -0.33
N ARG A 194 -9.93 20.34 -1.07
CA ARG A 194 -9.42 21.73 -0.95
C ARG A 194 -10.51 22.76 -1.19
N THR A 195 -11.41 22.52 -2.13
CA THR A 195 -12.53 23.43 -2.44
C THR A 195 -13.62 23.42 -1.37
N LEU A 196 -13.93 22.26 -0.78
CA LEU A 196 -14.95 22.12 0.26
C LEU A 196 -14.52 22.70 1.62
N LEU A 197 -13.21 22.82 1.86
CA LEU A 197 -12.64 23.30 3.12
C LEU A 197 -12.17 24.76 3.08
N ALA A 198 -12.29 25.43 1.92
CA ALA A 198 -11.95 26.84 1.73
C ALA A 198 -13.12 27.76 2.12
#